data_AF-A0A175RT82-F1
#
_entry.id   AF-A0A175RT82-F1
#
_cell.length_a   1.000
_cell.length_b   1.000
_cell.length_c   1.000
_cell.angle_alpha   90.00
_cell.angle_beta   90.00
_cell.angle_gamma   90.00
#
_symmetry.space_group_name_H-M   'P 1'
#
loop_
_entity.id
_entity.type
_entity.pdbx_description
1 polymer ?
#
loop_
_entity_poly.entity_id
_entity_poly.type
_entity_poly.pdbx_seq_one_letter_code
_entity_poly.pdbx_strand_id
1 'polypeptide(L)'
;MTVVSVTQGQLAVAAPKAAQWDAYGDKEGQVALTDLGRILDYPPKKLVDWLIERKVLFRQTSGAPLRPIETYRRRGWFVVRTMEINGKERLQTLVTPRGIHEVAAMLGRPLDMLG
;
A
#
# COMPACT_ATOMS: atom_id res chain seq x y z
N MET A 1 -39.08 -2.82 -15.23
CA MET A 1 -37.73 -2.23 -15.19
C MET A 1 -37.17 -2.49 -13.81
N THR A 2 -36.50 -3.63 -13.62
CA THR A 2 -36.14 -4.15 -12.29
C THR A 2 -34.66 -3.88 -12.05
N VAL A 3 -34.39 -3.13 -10.98
CA VAL A 3 -33.05 -2.64 -10.62
C VAL A 3 -32.12 -3.79 -10.22
N VAL A 4 -30.96 -3.84 -10.86
CA VAL A 4 -29.88 -4.78 -10.56
C VAL A 4 -29.20 -4.34 -9.27
N SER A 5 -29.45 -5.06 -8.17
CA SER A 5 -28.72 -4.88 -6.92
C SER A 5 -27.38 -5.62 -7.04
N VAL A 6 -26.31 -4.87 -7.25
CA VAL A 6 -24.95 -5.40 -7.30
C VAL A 6 -24.59 -5.99 -5.93
N THR A 7 -24.12 -7.22 -5.96
CA THR A 7 -23.78 -8.10 -4.84
C THR A 7 -22.67 -7.52 -3.94
N GLN A 8 -23.03 -7.28 -2.69
CA GLN A 8 -22.11 -6.98 -1.58
C GLN A 8 -21.53 -8.30 -1.05
N GLY A 9 -20.62 -8.90 -1.79
CA GLY A 9 -19.98 -10.16 -1.41
C GLY A 9 -18.50 -10.13 -1.70
N GLN A 10 -17.70 -9.61 -0.75
CA GLN A 10 -16.27 -9.90 -0.47
C GLN A 10 -15.67 -8.78 0.42
N LEU A 11 -16.17 -8.62 1.66
CA LEU A 11 -15.60 -7.70 2.66
C LEU A 11 -15.33 -8.37 4.02
N ALA A 12 -15.42 -9.69 4.12
CA ALA A 12 -15.50 -10.40 5.40
C ALA A 12 -14.34 -11.37 5.68
N VAL A 13 -13.09 -11.01 5.34
CA VAL A 13 -11.89 -11.75 5.81
C VAL A 13 -10.74 -10.79 6.16
N ALA A 14 -11.01 -9.73 6.93
CA ALA A 14 -9.96 -8.80 7.38
C ALA A 14 -10.18 -8.21 8.78
N ALA A 15 -10.97 -8.86 9.63
CA ALA A 15 -11.08 -8.55 11.06
C ALA A 15 -10.54 -9.77 11.80
N PRO A 16 -9.37 -9.75 12.48
CA PRO A 16 -8.84 -8.68 13.32
C PRO A 16 -7.29 -8.57 13.26
N LYS A 17 -6.71 -8.14 12.13
CA LYS A 17 -5.25 -7.85 12.06
C LYS A 17 -4.93 -6.37 11.80
N ALA A 18 -5.96 -5.53 11.74
CA ALA A 18 -5.82 -4.08 11.54
C ALA A 18 -5.30 -3.35 12.80
N ALA A 19 -5.53 -3.88 14.01
CA ALA A 19 -5.23 -3.20 15.28
C ALA A 19 -3.74 -3.13 15.64
N GLN A 20 -2.87 -3.94 15.01
CA GLN A 20 -1.41 -3.85 15.25
C GLN A 20 -0.76 -2.66 14.51
N TRP A 21 -1.44 -2.05 13.53
CA TRP A 21 -0.85 -1.04 12.65
C TRP A 21 -1.19 0.41 13.03
N ASP A 22 -1.91 0.63 14.14
CA ASP A 22 -2.24 1.95 14.67
C ASP A 22 -0.99 2.82 14.97
N ALA A 23 0.17 2.21 15.22
CA ALA A 23 1.43 2.92 15.44
C ALA A 23 2.03 3.53 14.16
N TYR A 24 1.60 3.08 12.97
CA TYR A 24 2.23 3.44 11.68
C TYR A 24 1.29 4.21 10.74
N GLY A 25 0.00 4.27 11.04
CA GLY A 25 -1.02 4.81 10.14
C GLY A 25 -1.34 6.28 10.36
N ASP A 26 -1.42 7.04 9.27
CA ASP A 26 -2.33 8.20 9.20
C ASP A 26 -3.76 7.74 9.56
N LYS A 27 -4.71 8.63 9.88
CA LYS A 27 -6.07 8.27 10.41
C LYS A 27 -6.87 7.25 9.55
N GLU A 28 -6.39 6.94 8.35
CA GLU A 28 -6.94 5.99 7.39
C GLU A 28 -6.16 4.65 7.30
N GLY A 29 -5.20 4.38 8.19
CA GLY A 29 -4.39 3.15 8.18
C GLY A 29 -3.40 3.06 7.01
N GLN A 30 -3.04 4.21 6.43
CA GLN A 30 -2.14 4.31 5.29
C GLN A 30 -0.70 4.47 5.79
N VAL A 31 0.24 3.72 5.21
CA VAL A 31 1.65 3.71 5.63
C VAL A 31 2.58 4.08 4.47
N ALA A 32 3.72 4.71 4.75
CA ALA A 32 4.73 4.94 3.72
C ALA A 32 5.36 3.62 3.25
N LEU A 33 5.92 3.60 2.04
CA LEU A 33 6.61 2.42 1.50
C LEU A 33 7.78 1.95 2.39
N THR A 34 8.40 2.88 3.11
CA THR A 34 9.47 2.57 4.06
C THR A 34 8.93 1.80 5.26
N ASP A 35 7.80 2.23 5.82
CA ASP A 35 7.15 1.57 6.94
C ASP A 35 6.55 0.23 6.53
N LEU A 36 6.02 0.10 5.31
CA LEU A 36 5.65 -1.20 4.73
C LEU A 36 6.83 -2.20 4.78
N GLY A 37 8.03 -1.75 4.46
CA GLY A 37 9.23 -2.59 4.58
C GLY A 37 9.46 -3.08 6.00
N ARG A 38 9.35 -2.19 6.99
CA ARG A 38 9.47 -2.56 8.41
C ARG A 38 8.39 -3.55 8.85
N ILE A 39 7.16 -3.30 8.44
CA ILE A 39 5.98 -4.14 8.72
C ILE A 39 6.20 -5.56 8.17
N LEU A 40 6.75 -5.71 6.97
CA LEU A 40 6.95 -7.01 6.32
C LEU A 40 8.29 -7.68 6.68
N ASP A 41 9.06 -7.09 7.60
CA ASP A 41 10.44 -7.48 7.90
C ASP A 41 11.27 -7.60 6.60
N TYR A 42 11.12 -6.61 5.72
CA TYR A 42 11.77 -6.57 4.42
C TYR A 42 12.53 -5.25 4.24
N PRO A 43 13.80 -5.26 3.79
CA PRO A 43 14.57 -4.05 3.65
C PRO A 43 13.85 -3.05 2.71
N PRO A 44 13.53 -1.82 3.15
CA PRO A 44 12.63 -0.93 2.42
C PRO A 44 13.15 -0.58 1.03
N LYS A 45 14.47 -0.42 0.87
CA LYS A 45 15.09 -0.20 -0.43
C LYS A 45 14.91 -1.39 -1.37
N LYS A 46 15.08 -2.63 -0.86
CA LYS A 46 14.85 -3.84 -1.65
C LYS A 46 13.36 -4.01 -1.97
N LEU A 47 12.47 -3.64 -1.05
CA LEU A 47 11.02 -3.72 -1.29
C LEU A 47 10.62 -2.82 -2.45
N VAL A 48 11.09 -1.57 -2.42
CA VAL A 48 10.82 -0.60 -3.49
C VAL A 48 11.38 -1.09 -4.83
N ASP A 49 12.61 -1.59 -4.85
CA ASP A 49 13.25 -2.11 -6.06
C ASP A 49 12.44 -3.28 -6.64
N TRP A 50 12.09 -4.24 -5.80
CA TRP A 50 11.26 -5.40 -6.13
C TRP A 50 9.87 -5.01 -6.67
N LEU A 51 9.25 -3.96 -6.11
CA LEU A 51 7.97 -3.41 -6.58
C LEU A 51 8.12 -2.71 -7.93
N ILE A 52 9.28 -2.11 -8.22
CA ILE A 52 9.58 -1.52 -9.53
C ILE A 52 9.81 -2.62 -10.56
N GLU A 53 10.61 -3.63 -10.23
CA GLU A 53 10.89 -4.80 -11.10
C GLU A 53 9.59 -5.53 -11.50
N ARG A 54 8.66 -5.69 -10.55
CA ARG A 54 7.33 -6.29 -10.80
C ARG A 54 6.33 -5.35 -11.48
N LYS A 55 6.74 -4.14 -11.87
CA LYS A 55 5.87 -3.12 -12.47
C LYS A 55 4.65 -2.81 -11.59
N VAL A 56 4.83 -2.79 -10.26
CA VAL A 56 3.80 -2.34 -9.31
C VAL A 56 3.94 -0.84 -9.08
N LEU A 57 5.19 -0.40 -8.90
CA LEU A 57 5.58 0.99 -8.82
C LEU A 57 6.45 1.34 -10.02
N PHE A 58 6.55 2.64 -10.30
CA PHE A 58 7.54 3.16 -11.23
C PHE A 58 8.08 4.49 -10.72
N ARG A 59 9.32 4.79 -11.12
CA ARG A 59 9.90 6.13 -10.97
C ARG A 59 10.00 6.78 -12.34
N GLN A 60 9.59 8.03 -12.44
CA GLN A 60 9.73 8.79 -13.70
C GLN A 60 11.18 9.22 -13.94
N THR A 61 11.88 9.67 -12.89
CA THR A 61 13.29 10.05 -12.96
C THR A 61 14.01 9.78 -11.63
N SER A 62 15.34 9.89 -11.61
CA SER A 62 16.12 9.76 -10.39
C SER A 62 15.76 10.83 -9.37
N GLY A 63 15.38 10.40 -8.16
CA GLY A 63 14.94 11.31 -7.11
C GLY A 63 13.49 11.79 -7.24
N ALA A 64 12.75 11.39 -8.28
CA ALA A 64 11.32 11.65 -8.34
C ALA A 64 10.54 10.75 -7.37
N PRO A 65 9.38 11.22 -6.88
CA PRO A 65 8.52 10.41 -6.05
C PRO A 65 8.05 9.17 -6.80
N LEU A 66 8.04 8.04 -6.09
CA LEU A 66 7.51 6.79 -6.60
C LEU A 66 6.03 6.95 -6.89
N ARG A 67 5.58 6.43 -8.03
CA ARG A 67 4.18 6.43 -8.44
C ARG A 67 3.70 5.00 -8.58
N PRO A 68 2.49 4.67 -8.12
CA PRO A 68 1.88 3.39 -8.40
C PRO A 68 1.44 3.34 -9.86
N ILE A 69 1.58 2.18 -10.49
CA ILE A 69 0.93 1.95 -11.79
C ILE A 69 -0.58 2.06 -11.60
N GLU A 70 -1.27 2.64 -12.59
CA GLU A 70 -2.69 2.97 -12.49
C GLU A 70 -3.56 1.76 -12.15
N THR A 71 -3.22 0.57 -12.64
CA THR A 71 -3.90 -0.69 -12.29
C THR A 71 -3.94 -0.94 -10.78
N TYR A 72 -2.80 -0.83 -10.09
CA TYR A 72 -2.71 -1.06 -8.64
C TYR A 72 -3.28 0.10 -7.82
N ARG A 73 -3.21 1.32 -8.36
CA ARG A 73 -3.90 2.48 -7.81
C ARG A 73 -5.42 2.30 -7.86
N ARG A 74 -5.98 1.87 -9.00
CA ARG A 74 -7.42 1.58 -9.17
C ARG A 74 -7.89 0.41 -8.31
N ARG A 75 -7.03 -0.57 -8.05
CA ARG A 75 -7.29 -1.65 -7.08
C ARG A 75 -7.27 -1.18 -5.62
N GLY A 76 -6.88 0.06 -5.36
CA GLY A 76 -6.82 0.65 -4.04
C GLY A 76 -5.67 0.13 -3.19
N TRP A 77 -4.58 -0.37 -3.79
CA TRP A 77 -3.39 -0.80 -3.05
C TRP A 77 -2.56 0.39 -2.59
N PHE A 78 -2.57 1.45 -3.38
CA PHE A 78 -1.76 2.64 -3.15
C PHE A 78 -2.61 3.89 -3.32
N VAL A 79 -2.31 4.89 -2.52
CA VAL A 79 -2.84 6.24 -2.65
C VAL A 79 -1.69 7.22 -2.79
N VAL A 80 -1.88 8.27 -3.58
CA VAL A 80 -0.89 9.34 -3.69
C VAL A 80 -1.44 10.57 -2.99
N ARG A 81 -0.73 11.04 -1.98
CA ARG A 81 -1.06 12.27 -1.27
C ARG A 81 0.02 13.31 -1.49
N THR A 82 -0.38 14.57 -1.49
CA THR A 82 0.56 15.69 -1.37
C THR A 82 0.85 15.88 0.10
N MET A 83 2.14 15.89 0.44
CA MET A 83 2.63 16.06 1.81
C MET A 83 3.62 17.20 1.81
N GLU A 84 3.59 18.03 2.83
CA GLU A 84 4.63 19.01 3.03
C GLU A 84 5.82 18.35 3.72
N ILE A 85 6.96 18.27 3.02
CA ILE A 85 8.20 17.73 3.55
C ILE A 85 9.24 18.85 3.46
N ASN A 86 9.70 19.34 4.61
CA ASN A 86 10.65 20.46 4.71
C ASN A 86 10.15 21.75 4.00
N GLY A 87 8.89 22.14 4.23
CA GLY A 87 8.29 23.35 3.65
C GLY A 87 8.09 23.27 2.12
N LYS A 88 8.17 22.07 1.54
CA LYS A 88 7.93 21.83 0.12
C LYS A 88 6.86 20.77 -0.05
N GLU A 89 5.88 21.08 -0.87
CA GLU A 89 4.89 20.10 -1.30
C GLU A 89 5.59 19.02 -2.14
N ARG A 90 5.40 17.78 -1.69
CA ARG A 90 5.91 16.58 -2.32
C ARG A 90 4.79 15.58 -2.44
N LEU A 91 4.65 15.02 -3.62
CA LEU A 91 3.80 13.87 -3.81
C LEU A 91 4.49 12.67 -3.16
N GLN A 92 3.79 11.94 -2.31
CA GLN A 92 4.28 10.70 -1.76
C GLN A 92 3.20 9.62 -1.89
N THR A 93 3.67 8.43 -2.24
CA THR A 93 2.83 7.25 -2.38
C THR A 93 2.76 6.52 -1.05
N LEU A 94 1.55 6.40 -0.54
CA LEU A 94 1.22 5.60 0.64
C LEU A 94 0.58 4.29 0.21
N VAL A 95 0.75 3.28 1.05
CA VAL A 95 0.19 1.95 0.91
C VAL A 95 -1.03 1.86 1.81
N THR A 96 -2.15 1.38 1.27
CA THR A 96 -3.38 1.18 2.05
C THR A 96 -3.31 -0.15 2.80
N PRO A 97 -4.18 -0.38 3.81
CA PRO A 97 -4.25 -1.69 4.48
C PRO A 97 -4.44 -2.86 3.52
N ARG A 98 -5.22 -2.64 2.45
CA ARG A 98 -5.39 -3.62 1.37
C ARG A 98 -4.08 -3.84 0.61
N GLY A 99 -3.37 -2.77 0.26
CA GLY A 99 -2.07 -2.87 -0.41
C GLY A 99 -1.04 -3.61 0.43
N ILE A 100 -1.03 -3.40 1.76
CA ILE A 100 -0.14 -4.13 2.68
C ILE A 100 -0.44 -5.63 2.58
N HIS A 101 -1.70 -6.05 2.71
CA HIS A 101 -2.11 -7.45 2.58
C HIS A 101 -1.70 -8.08 1.24
N GLU A 102 -1.96 -7.39 0.14
CA GLU A 102 -1.71 -7.92 -1.20
C GLU A 102 -0.21 -7.97 -1.53
N VAL A 103 0.56 -6.97 -1.10
CA VAL A 103 2.02 -6.98 -1.26
C VAL A 103 2.65 -8.07 -0.38
N ALA A 104 2.18 -8.23 0.85
CA ALA A 104 2.59 -9.30 1.76
C ALA A 104 2.36 -10.69 1.14
N ALA A 105 1.15 -10.92 0.59
CA ALA A 105 0.82 -12.14 -0.13
C ALA A 105 1.72 -12.35 -1.35
N MET A 106 2.01 -11.30 -2.12
CA MET A 106 2.88 -11.37 -3.30
C MET A 106 4.35 -11.63 -2.95
N LEU A 107 4.82 -11.22 -1.76
CA LEU A 107 6.14 -11.56 -1.23
C LEU A 107 6.20 -13.00 -0.69
N GLY A 108 5.08 -13.71 -0.59
CA GLY A 108 5.01 -15.01 0.08
C GLY A 108 5.15 -14.90 1.61
N ARG A 109 4.93 -13.71 2.17
CA ARG A 109 4.93 -13.42 3.60
C ARG A 109 3.58 -12.83 3.99
N PRO A 110 2.49 -13.60 3.92
CA PRO A 110 1.18 -13.08 4.29
C PRO A 110 1.23 -12.58 5.74
N LEU A 111 0.59 -11.45 6.01
CA LEU A 111 0.51 -10.88 7.36
C LEU A 111 -0.12 -11.85 8.37
N ASP A 112 -0.80 -12.89 7.89
CA ASP A 112 -1.30 -13.92 8.78
C ASP A 112 -0.17 -14.66 9.53
N MET A 113 1.04 -14.70 8.97
CA MET A 113 2.23 -15.35 9.53
C MET A 113 3.18 -14.40 10.29
N LEU A 114 2.92 -13.10 10.28
CA LEU A 114 3.69 -12.12 11.06
C LEU A 114 2.98 -11.99 12.40
N GLY A 115 3.60 -12.54 13.46
CA GLY A 115 3.06 -12.61 14.82
C GLY A 115 3.05 -11.25 15.51
#